data_AF-A0A7I7T1T5-F1
#
_entry.id   AF-A0A7I7T1T5-F1
#
_cell.length_a   1.000
_cell.length_b   1.000
_cell.length_c   1.000
_cell.angle_alpha   90.00
_cell.angle_beta   90.00
_cell.angle_gamma   90.00
#
_symmetry.space_group_name_H-M   'P 1'
#
loop_
_entity.id
_entity.type
_entity.pdbx_description
1 polymer ?
#
loop_
_entity_poly.entity_id
_entity_poly.type
_entity_poly.pdbx_seq_one_letter_code
_entity_poly.pdbx_strand_id
1 'polypeptide(L)'
;MTSSQTPPSTWRRTDVPADLVSVLPELLNGIGALRIALIYLQRPFSLHTGDLTPTADELIRAARIEYRARGYGFWDSLLTTAIHADEVTRRALLSRVIQHNAAPPTAVPVGKFVTDLRKGAFFGLSARDMVSLSSRIETADGSGHVPMLDFSVPHSSSADDIAIEVATALDIRGGYLLRSGTSYHLLGDYLLSWDETIDLLARAQLLSPLIDHRWAAHQLIDRFCALRISTDDTRHPTTHILIASTHAGDVSV
;
A
#
# COMPACT_ATOMS: atom_id res chain seq x y z
N MET A 1 -37.68 -8.34 6.47
CA MET A 1 -36.90 -7.52 5.53
C MET A 1 -35.75 -8.37 5.03
N THR A 2 -35.90 -8.98 3.86
CA THR A 2 -34.84 -9.75 3.20
C THR A 2 -33.89 -8.76 2.54
N SER A 3 -32.70 -8.52 3.13
CA SER A 3 -31.68 -7.75 2.44
C SER A 3 -31.31 -8.50 1.17
N SER A 4 -31.61 -7.93 0.00
CA SER A 4 -31.09 -8.43 -1.26
C SER A 4 -29.57 -8.32 -1.20
N GLN A 5 -28.88 -9.43 -0.97
CA GLN A 5 -27.43 -9.48 -1.10
C GLN A 5 -27.12 -9.23 -2.58
N THR A 6 -26.55 -8.07 -2.88
CA THR A 6 -25.90 -7.83 -4.17
C THR A 6 -24.86 -8.94 -4.36
N PRO A 7 -24.81 -9.61 -5.53
CA PRO A 7 -23.81 -10.63 -5.76
C PRO A 7 -22.40 -10.05 -5.53
N PRO A 8 -21.47 -10.81 -4.92
CA PRO A 8 -20.12 -10.33 -4.68
C PRO A 8 -19.47 -9.95 -6.00
N SER A 9 -18.82 -8.80 -6.01
CA SER A 9 -17.99 -8.35 -7.13
C SER A 9 -16.95 -9.41 -7.46
N THR A 10 -16.94 -9.84 -8.72
CA THR A 10 -15.99 -10.86 -9.17
C THR A 10 -14.75 -10.18 -9.71
N TRP A 11 -13.65 -10.23 -8.95
CA TRP A 11 -12.33 -9.85 -9.43
C TRP A 11 -11.88 -10.79 -10.54
N ARG A 12 -11.41 -10.24 -11.66
CA ARG A 12 -10.95 -11.01 -12.80
C ARG A 12 -9.57 -10.55 -13.21
N ARG A 13 -8.70 -11.51 -13.51
CA ARG A 13 -7.43 -11.22 -14.19
C ARG A 13 -7.71 -10.50 -15.50
N THR A 14 -6.82 -9.60 -15.87
CA THR A 14 -6.85 -8.92 -17.17
C THR A 14 -5.59 -9.25 -17.95
N ASP A 15 -5.76 -9.56 -19.22
CA ASP A 15 -4.65 -9.68 -20.18
C ASP A 15 -4.35 -8.35 -20.88
N VAL A 16 -5.20 -7.33 -20.67
CA VAL A 16 -5.01 -5.99 -21.23
C VAL A 16 -3.91 -5.28 -20.45
N PRO A 17 -2.77 -4.95 -21.10
CA PRO A 17 -1.71 -4.20 -20.44
C PRO A 17 -2.20 -2.81 -20.06
N ALA A 18 -2.19 -2.50 -18.77
CA ALA A 18 -2.46 -1.16 -18.25
C ALA A 18 -1.51 -0.88 -17.07
N ASP A 19 -1.23 0.41 -16.86
CA ASP A 19 -0.38 0.88 -15.77
C ASP A 19 -1.09 1.98 -14.96
N LEU A 20 -0.39 2.63 -14.02
CA LEU A 20 -0.96 3.74 -13.25
C LEU A 20 -1.44 4.90 -14.12
N VAL A 21 -0.77 5.17 -15.26
CA VAL A 21 -1.09 6.30 -16.13
C VAL A 21 -2.45 6.10 -16.80
N SER A 22 -2.81 4.86 -17.09
CA SER A 22 -4.14 4.50 -17.59
C SER A 22 -5.18 4.37 -16.46
N VAL A 23 -4.83 3.65 -15.39
CA VAL A 23 -5.78 3.26 -14.33
C VAL A 23 -6.22 4.43 -13.45
N LEU A 24 -5.29 5.28 -12.99
CA LEU A 24 -5.62 6.32 -12.01
C LEU A 24 -6.57 7.39 -12.57
N PRO A 25 -6.40 7.91 -13.80
CA PRO A 25 -7.36 8.86 -14.36
C PRO A 25 -8.77 8.27 -14.48
N GLU A 26 -8.89 7.01 -14.90
CA GLU A 26 -10.17 6.32 -15.02
C GLU A 26 -10.86 6.17 -13.66
N LEU A 27 -10.14 5.63 -12.67
CA LEU A 27 -10.62 5.50 -11.28
C LEU A 27 -11.09 6.85 -10.73
N LEU A 28 -10.25 7.88 -10.82
CA LEU A 28 -10.53 9.20 -10.25
C LEU A 28 -11.74 9.86 -10.93
N ASN A 29 -11.90 9.65 -12.23
CA ASN A 29 -13.07 10.12 -12.97
C ASN A 29 -14.33 9.34 -12.56
N GLY A 30 -14.25 8.02 -12.42
CA GLY A 30 -15.37 7.17 -12.01
C GLY A 30 -15.95 7.53 -10.65
N ILE A 31 -15.10 7.95 -9.70
CA ILE A 31 -15.53 8.42 -8.37
C ILE A 31 -15.91 9.92 -8.32
N GLY A 32 -15.81 10.64 -9.44
CA GLY A 32 -16.09 12.09 -9.46
C GLY A 32 -15.10 12.92 -8.63
N ALA A 33 -13.84 12.51 -8.55
CA ALA A 33 -12.83 13.21 -7.76
C ALA A 33 -12.51 14.59 -8.36
N LEU A 34 -12.59 15.61 -7.51
CA LEU A 34 -12.17 16.98 -7.84
C LEU A 34 -10.73 17.23 -7.38
N ARG A 35 -10.39 16.74 -6.17
CA ARG A 35 -9.07 16.87 -5.56
C ARG A 35 -8.67 15.56 -4.92
N ILE A 36 -7.39 15.23 -5.03
CA ILE A 36 -6.75 14.10 -4.36
C ILE A 36 -5.71 14.65 -3.39
N ALA A 37 -5.22 13.82 -2.48
CA ALA A 37 -4.08 14.20 -1.66
C ALA A 37 -2.82 13.37 -1.98
N LEU A 38 -1.68 14.05 -2.12
CA LEU A 38 -0.38 13.45 -2.38
C LEU A 38 0.54 13.63 -1.19
N ILE A 39 1.36 12.62 -0.91
CA ILE A 39 2.36 12.66 0.15
C ILE A 39 3.72 12.62 -0.49
N TYR A 40 4.50 13.67 -0.25
CA TYR A 40 5.89 13.78 -0.68
C TYR A 40 6.77 13.53 0.54
N LEU A 41 7.65 12.55 0.44
CA LEU A 41 8.54 12.22 1.55
C LEU A 41 9.90 11.78 1.04
N GLN A 42 10.93 12.13 1.81
CA GLN A 42 12.24 11.51 1.68
C GLN A 42 12.27 10.27 2.56
N ARG A 43 12.40 9.09 1.94
CA ARG A 43 12.39 7.81 2.63
C ARG A 43 13.47 7.84 3.72
N PRO A 44 13.12 7.66 5.01
CA PRO A 44 14.10 7.63 6.08
C PRO A 44 15.07 6.46 5.86
N PHE A 45 16.25 6.56 6.48
CA PHE A 45 17.20 5.46 6.40
C PHE A 45 16.52 4.22 7.03
N SER A 46 16.63 3.07 6.36
CA SER A 46 16.13 1.83 6.94
C SER A 46 16.89 1.55 8.23
N LEU A 47 16.33 0.78 9.16
CA LEU A 47 17.06 0.41 10.37
C LEU A 47 18.35 -0.34 9.99
N HIS A 48 19.51 0.30 10.15
CA HIS A 48 20.81 -0.22 9.75
C HIS A 48 21.59 -0.73 10.96
N THR A 49 22.58 -1.58 10.69
CA THR A 49 23.59 -1.95 11.68
C THR A 49 24.45 -0.72 11.98
N GLY A 50 24.67 -0.41 13.25
CA GLY A 50 25.43 0.72 13.76
C GLY A 50 24.55 1.83 14.33
N ASP A 51 23.23 1.73 14.19
CA ASP A 51 22.29 2.76 14.66
C ASP A 51 22.04 2.69 16.18
N LEU A 52 22.24 1.50 16.78
CA LEU A 52 21.83 1.20 18.15
C LEU A 52 23.00 0.60 18.95
N THR A 53 22.89 -0.66 19.38
CA THR A 53 23.92 -1.42 20.11
C THR A 53 24.50 -2.53 19.21
N PRO A 54 25.73 -3.03 19.46
CA PRO A 54 26.27 -4.17 18.72
C PRO A 54 25.34 -5.40 18.75
N THR A 55 24.73 -5.66 19.92
CA THR A 55 23.73 -6.73 20.07
C THR A 55 22.50 -6.48 19.18
N ALA A 56 21.98 -5.24 19.12
CA ALA A 56 20.87 -4.90 18.24
C ALA A 56 21.22 -5.17 16.77
N ASP A 57 22.44 -4.86 16.35
CA ASP A 57 22.90 -5.07 14.98
C ASP A 57 22.91 -6.55 14.58
N GLU A 58 23.32 -7.43 15.49
CA GLU A 58 23.28 -8.87 15.30
C GLU A 58 21.84 -9.36 15.13
N LEU A 59 20.92 -8.90 15.99
CA LEU A 59 19.49 -9.24 15.90
C LEU A 59 18.86 -8.72 14.60
N ILE A 60 19.16 -7.48 14.21
CA ILE A 60 18.70 -6.88 12.94
C ILE A 60 19.22 -7.71 11.75
N ARG A 61 20.48 -8.15 11.79
CA ARG A 61 21.07 -8.97 10.73
C ARG A 61 20.38 -10.34 10.64
N ALA A 62 20.15 -11.00 11.78
CA ALA A 62 19.45 -12.28 11.83
C ALA A 62 18.02 -12.16 11.28
N ALA A 63 17.26 -11.16 11.73
CA ALA A 63 15.90 -10.91 11.25
C ALA A 63 15.85 -10.59 9.74
N ARG A 64 16.86 -9.89 9.20
CA ARG A 64 16.98 -9.65 7.74
C ARG A 64 17.23 -10.94 6.96
N ILE A 65 18.01 -11.88 7.49
CA ILE A 65 18.25 -13.18 6.85
C ILE A 65 16.93 -13.95 6.78
N GLU A 66 16.19 -14.01 7.89
CA GLU A 66 14.88 -14.66 7.95
C GLU A 66 13.87 -14.01 6.99
N TYR A 67 13.80 -12.67 6.98
CA TYR A 67 12.96 -11.93 6.06
C TYR A 67 13.29 -12.24 4.59
N ARG A 68 14.56 -12.33 4.21
CA ARG A 68 14.94 -12.69 2.82
C ARG A 68 14.56 -14.13 2.48
N ALA A 69 14.62 -15.04 3.46
CA ALA A 69 14.26 -16.44 3.26
C ALA A 69 12.75 -16.64 3.11
N ARG A 70 11.94 -15.89 3.87
CA ARG A 70 10.47 -16.04 3.89
C ARG A 70 9.70 -15.06 3.01
N GLY A 71 10.28 -13.89 2.75
CA GLY A 71 9.65 -12.79 2.03
C GLY A 71 8.83 -11.82 2.89
N TYR A 72 8.65 -12.09 4.19
CA TYR A 72 7.85 -11.27 5.12
C TYR A 72 8.35 -11.40 6.57
N GLY A 73 7.78 -10.62 7.49
CA GLY A 73 7.92 -10.81 8.94
C GLY A 73 9.24 -10.32 9.57
N PHE A 74 9.91 -9.32 8.97
CA PHE A 74 11.15 -8.76 9.54
C PHE A 74 10.97 -8.30 11.01
N TRP A 75 9.92 -7.53 11.28
CA TRP A 75 9.66 -7.00 12.62
C TRP A 75 9.20 -8.09 13.59
N ASP A 76 8.43 -9.08 13.14
CA ASP A 76 8.01 -10.20 13.98
C ASP A 76 9.22 -11.01 14.46
N SER A 77 10.14 -11.33 13.56
CA SER A 77 11.40 -12.01 13.88
C SER A 77 12.28 -11.17 14.82
N LEU A 78 12.46 -9.87 14.52
CA LEU A 78 13.27 -8.97 15.33
C LEU A 78 12.70 -8.78 16.74
N LEU A 79 11.38 -8.57 16.87
CA LEU A 79 10.75 -8.37 18.17
C LEU A 79 10.72 -9.67 18.99
N THR A 80 10.49 -10.82 18.36
CA THR A 80 10.52 -12.13 19.03
C THR A 80 11.90 -12.37 19.65
N THR A 81 12.97 -12.10 18.90
CA THR A 81 14.34 -12.25 19.41
C THR A 81 14.72 -11.18 20.44
N ALA A 82 14.21 -9.95 20.29
CA ALA A 82 14.45 -8.85 21.23
C ALA A 82 13.90 -9.09 22.65
N ILE A 83 12.93 -10.01 22.82
CA ILE A 83 12.42 -10.40 24.14
C ILE A 83 13.56 -10.90 25.05
N HIS A 84 14.51 -11.62 24.47
CA HIS A 84 15.64 -12.23 25.19
C HIS A 84 16.90 -11.36 25.23
N ALA A 85 16.87 -10.16 24.63
CA ALA A 85 17.99 -9.23 24.65
C ALA A 85 18.16 -8.58 26.03
N ASP A 86 19.34 -7.97 26.25
CA ASP A 86 19.54 -7.09 27.39
C ASP A 86 18.57 -5.89 27.36
N GLU A 87 18.35 -5.26 28.52
CA GLU A 87 17.36 -4.19 28.67
C GLU A 87 17.61 -2.99 27.75
N VAL A 88 18.88 -2.59 27.58
CA VAL A 88 19.24 -1.42 26.76
C VAL A 88 18.91 -1.70 25.30
N THR A 89 19.33 -2.86 24.79
CA THR A 89 19.03 -3.31 23.43
C THR A 89 17.53 -3.44 23.19
N ARG A 90 16.79 -4.08 24.11
CA ARG A 90 15.34 -4.26 23.99
C ARG A 90 14.61 -2.91 23.95
N ARG A 91 14.92 -1.98 24.85
CA ARG A 91 14.31 -0.63 24.87
C ARG A 91 14.59 0.14 23.57
N ALA A 92 15.83 0.06 23.07
CA ALA A 92 16.22 0.71 21.82
C ALA A 92 15.42 0.19 20.62
N LEU A 93 15.28 -1.13 20.48
CA LEU A 93 14.49 -1.76 19.42
C LEU A 93 13.00 -1.43 19.52
N LEU A 94 12.43 -1.45 20.73
CA LEU A 94 11.03 -1.09 20.96
C LEU A 94 10.74 0.39 20.64
N SER A 95 11.64 1.30 21.02
CA SER A 95 11.53 2.72 20.63
C SER A 95 11.53 2.88 19.11
N ARG A 96 12.35 2.07 18.42
CA ARG A 96 12.46 2.14 16.97
C ARG A 96 11.28 1.54 16.23
N VAL A 97 10.62 0.50 16.76
CA VAL A 97 9.45 -0.09 16.10
C VAL A 97 8.25 0.84 16.10
N ILE A 98 8.02 1.58 17.20
CA ILE A 98 6.89 2.52 17.32
C ILE A 98 7.16 3.86 16.63
N GLN A 99 8.38 4.10 16.14
CA GLN A 99 8.67 5.32 15.42
C GLN A 99 7.88 5.40 14.12
N HIS A 100 7.16 6.51 13.97
CA HIS A 100 6.31 6.79 12.83
C HIS A 100 6.77 8.11 12.20
N ASN A 101 7.23 8.04 10.95
CA ASN A 101 7.67 9.21 10.19
C ASN A 101 6.59 9.50 9.13
N ALA A 102 5.62 10.34 9.48
CA ALA A 102 4.58 10.78 8.58
C ALA A 102 4.90 12.15 7.97
N ALA A 103 4.49 12.34 6.72
CA ALA A 103 4.44 13.66 6.09
C ALA A 103 2.96 14.00 5.83
N PRO A 104 2.54 15.25 6.04
CA PRO A 104 1.16 15.63 5.83
C PRO A 104 0.79 15.54 4.34
N PRO A 105 -0.41 15.03 4.00
CA PRO A 105 -0.85 14.97 2.62
C PRO A 105 -1.19 16.38 2.09
N THR A 106 -0.79 16.66 0.85
CA THR A 106 -1.06 17.92 0.15
C THR A 106 -2.16 17.71 -0.89
N ALA A 107 -3.23 18.49 -0.81
CA ALA A 107 -4.34 18.39 -1.76
C ALA A 107 -4.00 19.01 -3.11
N VAL A 108 -4.27 18.29 -4.20
CA VAL A 108 -3.98 18.67 -5.59
C VAL A 108 -5.22 18.45 -6.47
N PRO A 109 -5.57 19.38 -7.37
CA PRO A 109 -6.65 19.16 -8.34
C PRO A 109 -6.38 17.94 -9.22
N VAL A 110 -7.39 17.10 -9.46
CA VAL A 110 -7.25 15.87 -10.27
C VAL A 110 -6.71 16.17 -11.67
N GLY A 111 -7.20 17.23 -12.33
CA GLY A 111 -6.71 17.60 -13.66
C GLY A 111 -5.21 17.92 -13.69
N LYS A 112 -4.68 18.58 -12.64
CA LYS A 112 -3.24 18.82 -12.49
C LYS A 112 -2.50 17.51 -12.26
N PHE A 113 -2.97 16.69 -11.32
CA PHE A 113 -2.36 15.40 -11.03
C PHE A 113 -2.26 14.50 -12.27
N VAL A 114 -3.36 14.35 -13.02
CA VAL A 114 -3.40 13.52 -14.25
C VAL A 114 -2.43 14.06 -15.31
N THR A 115 -2.33 15.39 -15.44
CA THR A 115 -1.37 16.02 -16.35
C THR A 115 0.07 15.71 -15.95
N ASP A 116 0.40 15.84 -14.66
CA ASP A 116 1.74 15.57 -14.14
C ASP A 116 2.10 14.07 -14.25
N LEU A 117 1.14 13.18 -13.98
CA LEU A 117 1.28 11.73 -14.12
C LEU A 117 1.60 11.33 -15.56
N ARG A 118 0.84 11.84 -16.54
CA ARG A 118 1.06 11.56 -17.97
C ARG A 118 2.38 12.13 -18.50
N LYS A 119 2.88 13.21 -17.90
CA LYS A 119 4.21 13.77 -18.19
C LYS A 119 5.35 13.01 -17.51
N GLY A 120 5.03 12.00 -16.69
CA GLY A 120 6.01 11.21 -15.97
C GLY A 120 6.63 11.90 -14.77
N ALA A 121 5.97 12.90 -14.18
CA ALA A 121 6.50 13.68 -13.05
C ALA A 121 6.79 12.85 -11.79
N PHE A 122 6.29 11.61 -11.72
CA PHE A 122 6.46 10.69 -10.59
C PHE A 122 7.39 9.53 -10.92
N PHE A 123 8.03 9.51 -12.10
CA PHE A 123 8.89 8.41 -12.53
C PHE A 123 10.36 8.81 -12.55
N GLY A 124 11.23 7.87 -12.21
CA GLY A 124 12.68 8.09 -12.21
C GLY A 124 13.12 9.18 -11.23
N LEU A 125 12.46 9.26 -10.07
CA LEU A 125 12.83 10.22 -9.03
C LEU A 125 14.21 9.89 -8.47
N SER A 126 14.86 10.92 -7.89
CA SER A 126 16.10 10.74 -7.14
C SER A 126 15.93 9.65 -6.09
N ALA A 127 16.99 8.87 -5.87
CA ALA A 127 16.99 7.86 -4.83
C ALA A 127 16.42 8.41 -3.51
N ARG A 128 15.39 7.72 -2.99
CA ARG A 128 14.68 8.01 -1.72
C ARG A 128 13.63 9.10 -1.78
N ASP A 129 13.54 9.90 -2.84
CA ASP A 129 12.36 10.73 -3.03
C ASP A 129 11.18 9.81 -3.38
N MET A 130 10.08 9.98 -2.67
CA MET A 130 8.91 9.13 -2.80
C MET A 130 7.64 9.95 -2.82
N VAL A 131 6.76 9.61 -3.77
CA VAL A 131 5.41 10.17 -3.87
C VAL A 131 4.40 9.04 -3.69
N SER A 132 3.48 9.25 -2.76
CA SER A 132 2.37 8.34 -2.50
C SER A 132 1.04 9.04 -2.74
N LEU A 133 0.08 8.30 -3.29
CA LEU A 133 -1.32 8.71 -3.36
C LEU A 133 -1.96 8.40 -2.01
N SER A 134 -2.59 9.39 -1.39
CA SER A 134 -3.44 9.20 -0.23
C SER A 134 -4.83 8.71 -0.64
N SER A 135 -5.45 7.89 0.21
CA SER A 135 -6.86 7.52 0.10
C SER A 135 -7.82 8.71 0.14
N ARG A 136 -7.42 9.87 0.67
CA ARG A 136 -8.31 11.03 0.80
C ARG A 136 -8.67 11.63 -0.55
N ILE A 137 -9.96 11.68 -0.83
CA ILE A 137 -10.55 12.26 -2.04
C ILE A 137 -11.60 13.30 -1.65
N GLU A 138 -11.63 14.40 -2.40
CA GLU A 138 -12.70 15.40 -2.36
C GLU A 138 -13.50 15.33 -3.67
N THR A 139 -14.81 15.24 -3.55
CA THR A 139 -15.80 15.21 -4.65
C THR A 139 -16.77 16.38 -4.50
N ALA A 140 -17.72 16.53 -5.43
CA ALA A 140 -18.79 17.52 -5.31
C ALA A 140 -19.75 17.22 -4.13
N ASP A 141 -19.91 15.94 -3.78
CA ASP A 141 -20.86 15.49 -2.76
C ASP A 141 -20.23 15.39 -1.35
N GLY A 142 -18.92 15.60 -1.25
CA GLY A 142 -18.19 15.57 0.02
C GLY A 142 -16.81 14.92 -0.10
N SER A 143 -16.25 14.57 1.05
CA SER A 143 -14.92 13.95 1.16
C SER A 143 -15.03 12.53 1.69
N GLY A 144 -14.13 11.67 1.25
CA GLY A 144 -14.07 10.27 1.69
C GLY A 144 -12.71 9.64 1.43
N HIS A 145 -12.66 8.33 1.61
CA HIS A 145 -11.48 7.51 1.43
C HIS A 145 -11.68 6.47 0.33
N VAL A 146 -10.78 6.42 -0.63
CA VAL A 146 -10.68 5.27 -1.53
C VAL A 146 -10.13 4.06 -0.74
N PRO A 147 -10.76 2.88 -0.82
CA PRO A 147 -10.19 1.65 -0.29
C PRO A 147 -8.78 1.42 -0.84
N MET A 148 -7.81 1.17 0.02
CA MET A 148 -6.43 0.90 -0.37
C MET A 148 -5.90 -0.25 0.47
N LEU A 149 -5.08 -1.11 -0.13
CA LEU A 149 -4.36 -2.17 0.58
C LEU A 149 -2.96 -2.34 -0.03
N ASP A 150 -1.96 -2.54 0.83
CA ASP A 150 -0.59 -2.93 0.46
C ASP A 150 -0.35 -4.39 0.86
N PHE A 151 -0.03 -5.21 -0.12
CA PHE A 151 0.11 -6.66 0.03
C PHE A 151 1.59 -7.03 0.15
N SER A 152 1.85 -7.96 1.08
CA SER A 152 3.17 -8.57 1.30
C SER A 152 3.26 -9.98 0.71
N VAL A 153 2.51 -10.26 -0.37
CA VAL A 153 2.48 -11.59 -1.00
C VAL A 153 3.85 -11.90 -1.63
N PRO A 154 4.53 -12.99 -1.21
CA PRO A 154 5.80 -13.37 -1.80
C PRO A 154 5.66 -13.71 -3.29
N HIS A 155 6.70 -13.37 -4.06
CA HIS A 155 6.72 -13.69 -5.48
C HIS A 155 6.63 -15.21 -5.71
N SER A 156 5.61 -15.64 -6.43
CA SER A 156 5.34 -17.04 -6.78
C SER A 156 4.44 -17.09 -8.02
N SER A 157 4.29 -18.27 -8.63
CA SER A 157 3.39 -18.46 -9.77
C SER A 157 1.91 -18.24 -9.43
N SER A 158 1.55 -18.28 -8.14
CA SER A 158 0.18 -18.07 -7.63
C SER A 158 -0.01 -16.73 -6.93
N ALA A 159 1.01 -15.85 -6.89
CA ALA A 159 0.95 -14.59 -6.13
C ALA A 159 -0.20 -13.68 -6.59
N ASP A 160 -0.43 -13.60 -7.90
CA ASP A 160 -1.52 -12.83 -8.49
C ASP A 160 -2.90 -13.36 -8.02
N ASP A 161 -3.09 -14.68 -7.99
CA ASP A 161 -4.35 -15.31 -7.55
C ASP A 161 -4.60 -15.10 -6.06
N ILE A 162 -3.57 -15.24 -5.23
CA ILE A 162 -3.67 -15.01 -3.78
C ILE A 162 -4.11 -13.56 -3.51
N ALA A 163 -3.55 -12.58 -4.22
CA ALA A 163 -3.93 -11.19 -4.05
C ALA A 163 -5.40 -10.92 -4.47
N ILE A 164 -5.88 -11.60 -5.53
CA ILE A 164 -7.29 -11.56 -5.96
C ILE A 164 -8.21 -12.21 -4.92
N GLU A 165 -7.84 -13.36 -4.37
CA GLU A 165 -8.60 -14.07 -3.34
C GLU A 165 -8.71 -13.23 -2.06
N VAL A 166 -7.63 -12.57 -1.65
CA VAL A 166 -7.64 -11.64 -0.50
C VAL A 166 -8.57 -10.45 -0.76
N ALA A 167 -8.52 -9.81 -1.93
CA ALA A 167 -9.43 -8.73 -2.29
C ALA A 167 -10.90 -9.17 -2.24
N THR A 168 -11.17 -10.40 -2.71
CA THR A 168 -12.50 -11.02 -2.68
C THR A 168 -12.94 -11.34 -1.24
N ALA A 169 -12.07 -11.91 -0.40
CA ALA A 169 -12.36 -12.24 0.99
C ALA A 169 -12.63 -11.01 1.87
N LEU A 170 -12.04 -9.87 1.52
CA LEU A 170 -12.30 -8.58 2.18
C LEU A 170 -13.58 -7.89 1.67
N ASP A 171 -14.30 -8.48 0.73
CA ASP A 171 -15.51 -7.93 0.10
C ASP A 171 -15.25 -6.55 -0.53
N ILE A 172 -14.10 -6.39 -1.19
CA ILE A 172 -13.82 -5.18 -1.96
C ILE A 172 -14.62 -5.22 -3.25
N ARG A 173 -15.60 -4.31 -3.33
CA ARG A 173 -16.68 -4.32 -4.33
C ARG A 173 -16.29 -3.83 -5.73
N GLY A 174 -15.18 -3.13 -5.83
CA GLY A 174 -14.77 -2.49 -7.07
C GLY A 174 -13.36 -1.96 -7.00
N GLY A 175 -12.66 -1.94 -8.14
CA GLY A 175 -11.36 -1.30 -8.28
C GLY A 175 -10.36 -2.07 -9.14
N TYR A 176 -9.09 -1.83 -8.80
CA TYR A 176 -7.93 -2.29 -9.56
C TYR A 176 -6.88 -2.86 -8.62
N LEU A 177 -6.28 -3.97 -9.04
CA LEU A 177 -5.17 -4.62 -8.35
C LEU A 177 -3.93 -4.51 -9.24
N LEU A 178 -2.92 -3.82 -8.74
CA LEU A 178 -1.69 -3.55 -9.49
C LEU A 178 -0.48 -4.18 -8.81
N ARG A 179 0.51 -4.59 -9.59
CA ARG A 179 1.80 -5.11 -9.11
C ARG A 179 2.92 -4.13 -9.38
N SER A 180 3.75 -3.81 -8.37
CA SER A 180 4.96 -2.99 -8.50
C SER A 180 6.16 -3.74 -7.89
N GLY A 181 6.94 -4.41 -8.76
CA GLY A 181 8.02 -5.29 -8.32
C GLY A 181 7.48 -6.49 -7.53
N THR A 182 7.81 -6.56 -6.24
CA THR A 182 7.42 -7.64 -5.32
C THR A 182 6.19 -7.31 -4.46
N SER A 183 5.52 -6.19 -4.70
CA SER A 183 4.35 -5.74 -3.92
C SER A 183 3.12 -5.63 -4.80
N TYR A 184 1.94 -5.83 -4.20
CA TYR A 184 0.66 -5.57 -4.85
C TYR A 184 -0.06 -4.45 -4.14
N HIS A 185 -0.70 -3.58 -4.91
CA HIS A 185 -1.44 -2.43 -4.45
C HIS A 185 -2.88 -2.56 -4.96
N LEU A 186 -3.84 -2.55 -4.05
CA LEU A 186 -5.25 -2.46 -4.39
C LEU A 186 -5.72 -1.01 -4.26
N LEU A 187 -6.50 -0.56 -5.23
CA LEU A 187 -7.16 0.74 -5.27
C LEU A 187 -8.65 0.53 -5.58
N GLY A 188 -9.52 0.90 -4.64
CA GLY A 188 -10.97 0.86 -4.83
C GLY A 188 -11.49 2.00 -5.71
N ASP A 189 -12.65 1.82 -6.30
CA ASP A 189 -13.34 2.79 -7.18
C ASP A 189 -14.62 3.36 -6.55
N TYR A 190 -14.64 3.40 -5.21
CA TYR A 190 -15.73 3.96 -4.42
C TYR A 190 -15.16 4.67 -3.20
N LEU A 191 -16.00 5.46 -2.54
CA LEU A 191 -15.63 6.14 -1.30
C LEU A 191 -16.16 5.41 -0.08
N LEU A 192 -15.32 5.38 0.93
CA LEU A 192 -15.59 4.97 2.30
C LEU A 192 -15.55 6.19 3.22
N SER A 193 -16.36 6.15 4.26
CA SER A 193 -16.12 6.93 5.47
C SER A 193 -14.85 6.44 6.17
N TRP A 194 -14.37 7.23 7.13
CA TRP A 194 -13.22 6.81 7.94
C TRP A 194 -13.53 5.58 8.80
N ASP A 195 -14.75 5.47 9.34
CA ASP A 195 -15.16 4.32 10.15
C ASP A 195 -15.17 3.03 9.31
N GLU A 196 -15.70 3.07 8.08
CA GLU A 196 -15.62 1.94 7.15
C GLU A 196 -14.18 1.61 6.74
N THR A 197 -13.30 2.63 6.67
CA THR A 197 -11.88 2.42 6.41
C THR A 197 -11.19 1.72 7.58
N ILE A 198 -11.54 2.06 8.84
CA ILE A 198 -11.06 1.35 10.03
C ILE A 198 -11.49 -0.11 9.97
N ASP A 199 -12.77 -0.37 9.69
CA ASP A 199 -13.30 -1.74 9.61
C ASP A 199 -12.58 -2.56 8.53
N LEU A 200 -12.34 -1.96 7.36
CA LEU A 200 -11.56 -2.58 6.29
C LEU A 200 -10.13 -2.91 6.76
N LEU A 201 -9.42 -1.93 7.34
CA LEU A 201 -8.04 -2.14 7.80
C LEU A 201 -7.97 -3.17 8.93
N ALA A 202 -8.93 -3.17 9.86
CA ALA A 202 -9.00 -4.15 10.94
C ALA A 202 -9.23 -5.58 10.42
N ARG A 203 -10.09 -5.76 9.42
CA ARG A 203 -10.26 -7.07 8.75
C ARG A 203 -9.02 -7.47 7.97
N ALA A 204 -8.39 -6.53 7.26
CA ALA A 204 -7.17 -6.78 6.51
C ALA A 204 -6.01 -7.24 7.41
N GLN A 205 -5.93 -6.72 8.64
CA GLN A 205 -4.95 -7.16 9.65
C GLN A 205 -5.04 -8.66 9.98
N LEU A 206 -6.25 -9.27 9.93
CA LEU A 206 -6.44 -10.70 10.17
C LEU A 206 -5.81 -11.57 9.07
N LEU A 207 -5.45 -10.98 7.93
CA LEU A 207 -4.86 -11.67 6.78
C LEU A 207 -3.33 -11.53 6.73
N SER A 208 -2.68 -11.07 7.80
CA SER A 208 -1.22 -11.13 7.89
C SER A 208 -0.74 -12.60 7.84
N PRO A 209 0.33 -12.94 7.08
CA PRO A 209 1.29 -12.04 6.43
C PRO A 209 0.97 -11.65 4.98
N LEU A 210 -0.20 -11.99 4.44
CA LEU A 210 -0.57 -11.62 3.06
C LEU A 210 -0.76 -10.11 2.91
N ILE A 211 -1.26 -9.46 3.96
CA ILE A 211 -1.29 -8.00 4.10
C ILE A 211 -0.14 -7.55 5.01
N ASP A 212 0.50 -6.44 4.66
CA ASP A 212 1.48 -5.80 5.53
C ASP A 212 0.78 -5.21 6.77
N HIS A 213 0.88 -5.92 7.90
CA HIS A 213 0.23 -5.49 9.15
C HIS A 213 0.79 -4.17 9.67
N ARG A 214 2.07 -3.88 9.39
CA ARG A 214 2.72 -2.64 9.83
C ARG A 214 2.26 -1.48 8.97
N TRP A 215 2.13 -1.69 7.66
CA TRP A 215 1.51 -0.71 6.78
C TRP A 215 0.11 -0.36 7.29
N ALA A 216 -0.75 -1.36 7.54
CA ALA A 216 -2.11 -1.14 8.02
C ALA A 216 -2.15 -0.41 9.38
N ALA A 217 -1.25 -0.75 10.31
CA ALA A 217 -1.13 -0.06 11.59
C ALA A 217 -0.71 1.41 11.42
N HIS A 218 0.23 1.70 10.52
CA HIS A 218 0.60 3.09 10.21
C HIS A 218 -0.56 3.86 9.59
N GLN A 219 -1.36 3.26 8.71
CA GLN A 219 -2.53 3.92 8.11
C GLN A 219 -3.59 4.30 9.15
N LEU A 220 -3.81 3.43 10.15
CA LEU A 220 -4.70 3.71 11.28
C LEU A 220 -4.21 4.90 12.13
N ILE A 221 -2.90 5.03 12.35
CA ILE A 221 -2.30 6.17 13.05
C ILE A 221 -2.48 7.46 12.24
N ASP A 222 -2.20 7.41 10.93
CA ASP A 222 -2.27 8.55 10.03
C ASP A 222 -3.70 9.06 9.77
N ARG A 223 -4.70 8.20 9.97
CA ARG A 223 -6.10 8.44 9.60
C ARG A 223 -6.28 8.68 8.10
N PHE A 224 -5.52 7.94 7.32
CA PHE A 224 -5.66 7.76 5.87
C PHE A 224 -4.74 6.61 5.44
N CYS A 225 -5.08 5.95 4.34
CA CYS A 225 -4.15 5.06 3.65
C CYS A 225 -3.27 5.84 2.66
N ALA A 226 -2.07 5.33 2.39
CA ALA A 226 -1.17 5.84 1.38
C ALA A 226 -0.47 4.69 0.63
N LEU A 227 -0.45 4.78 -0.71
CA LEU A 227 0.24 3.83 -1.57
C LEU A 227 1.23 4.55 -2.47
N ARG A 228 2.45 4.02 -2.58
CA ARG A 228 3.48 4.58 -3.46
C ARG A 228 3.00 4.53 -4.91
N ILE A 229 3.10 5.66 -5.60
CA ILE A 229 2.86 5.76 -7.04
C ILE A 229 4.13 6.08 -7.83
N SER A 230 5.19 6.53 -7.15
CA SER A 230 6.45 6.88 -7.79
C SER A 230 7.36 5.68 -8.07
N THR A 231 8.25 5.84 -9.05
CA THR A 231 9.44 4.99 -9.23
C THR A 231 10.71 5.76 -8.88
N ASP A 232 11.73 5.04 -8.42
CA ASP A 232 13.07 5.58 -8.19
C ASP A 232 14.11 4.77 -8.99
N ASP A 233 15.26 5.37 -9.25
CA ASP A 233 16.34 4.80 -10.08
C ASP A 233 17.11 3.63 -9.44
N THR A 234 16.78 3.25 -8.20
CA THR A 234 17.60 2.34 -7.39
C THR A 234 16.82 1.16 -6.84
N ARG A 235 15.82 1.41 -5.99
CA ARG A 235 15.07 0.41 -5.22
C ARG A 235 13.74 0.05 -5.86
N HIS A 236 13.08 0.99 -6.53
CA HIS A 236 11.74 0.80 -7.10
C HIS A 236 11.68 1.27 -8.56
N PRO A 237 12.42 0.65 -9.49
CA PRO A 237 12.50 1.10 -10.87
C PRO A 237 11.25 0.76 -11.70
N THR A 238 10.46 -0.23 -11.26
CA THR A 238 9.34 -0.76 -12.04
C THR A 238 8.04 0.00 -11.75
N THR A 239 7.38 0.47 -12.81
CA THR A 239 6.03 1.03 -12.74
C THR A 239 5.01 -0.05 -12.39
N HIS A 240 3.85 0.36 -11.87
CA HIS A 240 2.82 -0.62 -11.54
C HIS A 240 2.13 -1.13 -12.80
N ILE A 241 1.84 -2.42 -12.80
CA ILE A 241 1.15 -3.11 -13.89
C ILE A 241 -0.18 -3.61 -13.36
N LEU A 242 -1.27 -3.37 -14.07
CA LEU A 242 -2.59 -3.90 -13.75
C LEU A 242 -2.60 -5.43 -13.88
N ILE A 243 -3.08 -6.11 -12.84
CA ILE A 243 -3.16 -7.58 -12.77
C ILE A 243 -4.61 -8.03 -12.83
N ALA A 244 -5.49 -7.35 -12.11
CA ALA A 244 -6.91 -7.69 -12.05
C ALA A 244 -7.77 -6.45 -11.81
N SER A 245 -9.03 -6.56 -12.20
CA SER A 245 -10.04 -5.54 -11.97
C SER A 245 -11.42 -6.18 -11.83
N THR A 246 -12.35 -5.47 -11.21
CA THR A 246 -13.78 -5.78 -11.24
C THR A 246 -14.47 -5.33 -12.52
N HIS A 247 -13.79 -4.53 -13.35
CA HIS A 247 -14.30 -3.94 -14.61
C HIS A 247 -13.87 -4.71 -15.86
N ALA A 248 -13.36 -5.94 -15.71
CA ALA A 248 -12.80 -6.69 -16.84
C ALA A 248 -13.85 -6.88 -17.96
N GLY A 249 -13.72 -6.08 -19.02
CA GLY A 249 -14.67 -5.96 -20.13
C GLY A 249 -14.75 -4.56 -20.74
N ASP A 250 -14.52 -3.49 -19.95
CA ASP A 250 -14.87 -2.11 -20.35
C ASP A 250 -13.68 -1.13 -20.48
N VAL A 251 -12.44 -1.57 -20.24
CA VAL A 251 -11.25 -0.70 -20.40
C VAL A 251 -10.98 -0.46 -21.88
N SER A 252 -11.56 0.63 -22.39
CA SER A 252 -11.32 1.12 -23.75
C SER A 252 -9.97 1.83 -23.77
N VAL A 253 -9.01 1.28 -24.53
CA VAL A 253 -7.69 1.88 -24.80
C VAL A 253 -7.83 3.16 -25.62
#